data_AF-A0A844CA99-F1
#
_entry.id   AF-A0A844CA99-F1
#
_cell.length_a   1.000
_cell.length_b   1.000
_cell.length_c   1.000
_cell.angle_alpha   90.00
_cell.angle_beta   90.00
_cell.angle_gamma   90.00
#
_symmetry.space_group_name_H-M   'P 1'
#
loop_
_entity.id
_entity.type
_entity.pdbx_description
1 polymer ?
#
loop_
_entity_poly.entity_id
_entity_poly.type
_entity_poly.pdbx_seq_one_letter_code
_entity_poly.pdbx_strand_id
1 'polypeptide(L)'
;MTRRKKTRKTGPLAPSKRVIPEWEKSKPDASGAHAGKGRKPGSRFNVAPASKAQATAQANVHDPRLGSKKPITLMAADAVAPVVPSFDRKAAMAELAAIENDERLQDLLDRLDEGDELSVAESRYVDERTTRFEQLAELLGLDLNDDEDDDD
;
A
#
# COMPACT_ATOMS: atom_id res chain seq x y z
N MET A 1 8.82 -44.29 -49.94
CA MET A 1 8.85 -43.31 -51.06
C MET A 1 7.79 -43.74 -52.07
N THR A 2 6.79 -43.00 -52.55
CA THR A 2 6.27 -41.64 -52.39
C THR A 2 4.77 -41.68 -52.75
N ARG A 3 3.86 -41.24 -51.88
CA ARG A 3 2.42 -41.14 -52.23
C ARG A 3 2.15 -39.76 -52.83
N ARG A 4 2.26 -39.64 -54.15
CA ARG A 4 2.01 -38.39 -54.89
C ARG A 4 0.50 -38.29 -55.21
N LYS A 5 -0.24 -37.42 -54.51
CA LYS A 5 -1.66 -37.18 -54.82
C LYS A 5 -1.77 -36.32 -56.09
N LYS A 6 -2.52 -36.79 -57.10
CA LYS A 6 -2.86 -35.98 -58.29
C LYS A 6 -3.80 -34.86 -57.87
N THR A 7 -3.32 -33.63 -57.85
CA THR A 7 -4.16 -32.44 -57.65
C THR A 7 -4.76 -32.04 -58.99
N ARG A 8 -6.07 -31.77 -59.04
CA ARG A 8 -6.69 -31.17 -60.22
C ARG A 8 -6.34 -29.68 -60.20
N LYS A 9 -5.60 -29.21 -61.21
CA LYS A 9 -5.21 -27.81 -61.35
C LYS A 9 -6.46 -26.99 -61.64
N THR A 10 -7.02 -26.33 -60.63
CA THR A 10 -8.10 -25.34 -60.80
C THR A 10 -7.46 -23.98 -61.04
N GLY A 11 -6.86 -23.83 -62.23
CA GLY A 11 -6.40 -22.54 -62.73
C GLY A 11 -7.18 -22.20 -64.01
N PRO A 12 -7.28 -20.92 -64.39
CA PRO A 12 -7.94 -20.54 -65.63
C PRO A 12 -7.22 -21.18 -66.83
N LEU A 13 -8.02 -21.64 -67.80
CA LEU A 13 -7.52 -22.42 -68.95
C LEU A 13 -6.63 -21.59 -69.91
N ALA A 14 -6.74 -20.26 -69.88
CA ALA A 14 -5.91 -19.31 -70.63
C ALA A 14 -5.85 -17.94 -69.90
N PRO A 15 -4.79 -17.13 -70.10
CA PRO A 15 -4.75 -15.76 -69.59
C PRO A 15 -5.79 -14.88 -70.30
N SER A 16 -6.47 -14.01 -69.55
CA SER A 16 -7.44 -13.06 -70.14
C SER A 16 -6.72 -12.01 -70.98
N LYS A 17 -7.28 -11.68 -72.16
CA LYS A 17 -6.71 -10.70 -73.09
C LYS A 17 -6.91 -9.24 -72.69
N ARG A 18 -7.60 -9.00 -71.57
CA ARG A 18 -7.81 -7.67 -70.98
C ARG A 18 -6.69 -7.35 -69.99
N VAL A 19 -6.07 -6.19 -70.13
CA VAL A 19 -5.11 -5.67 -69.16
C VAL A 19 -5.90 -5.22 -67.94
N ILE A 20 -5.85 -6.02 -66.88
CA ILE A 20 -6.50 -5.69 -65.61
C ILE A 20 -5.67 -4.56 -64.96
N PRO A 21 -6.24 -3.35 -64.78
CA PRO A 21 -5.54 -2.24 -64.15
C PRO A 21 -5.23 -2.55 -62.67
N GLU A 22 -4.18 -1.95 -62.14
CA GLU A 22 -3.56 -2.36 -60.87
C GLU A 22 -4.49 -2.24 -59.65
N TRP A 23 -5.50 -1.39 -59.72
CA TRP A 23 -6.53 -1.22 -58.69
C TRP A 23 -7.59 -2.33 -58.67
N GLU A 24 -7.76 -3.10 -59.75
CA GLU A 24 -8.65 -4.28 -59.81
C GLU A 24 -7.95 -5.58 -59.37
N LYS A 25 -6.63 -5.56 -59.18
CA LYS A 25 -5.90 -6.72 -58.65
C LYS A 25 -6.22 -6.82 -57.17
N SER A 26 -7.25 -7.59 -56.83
CA SER A 26 -7.51 -8.01 -55.46
C SER A 26 -6.22 -8.60 -54.88
N LYS A 27 -5.67 -7.99 -53.82
CA LYS A 27 -4.56 -8.59 -53.07
C LYS A 27 -5.03 -9.99 -52.64
N PRO A 28 -4.20 -11.04 -52.76
CA PRO A 28 -4.57 -12.30 -52.12
C PRO A 28 -4.59 -12.00 -50.62
N ASP A 29 -5.79 -12.03 -50.03
CA ASP A 29 -5.93 -11.94 -48.59
C ASP A 29 -5.01 -12.99 -47.99
N ALA A 30 -4.00 -12.55 -47.22
CA ALA A 30 -3.11 -13.42 -46.47
C ALA A 30 -3.85 -14.06 -45.28
N SER A 31 -5.10 -14.48 -45.49
CA SER A 31 -5.94 -15.21 -44.54
C SER A 31 -6.00 -16.68 -44.93
N GLY A 32 -4.83 -17.26 -45.16
CA GLY A 32 -4.60 -18.71 -45.14
C GLY A 32 -4.67 -19.29 -43.73
N ALA A 33 -5.70 -18.92 -42.96
CA ALA A 33 -6.11 -19.62 -41.76
C ALA A 33 -7.56 -20.00 -41.98
N HIS A 34 -7.80 -21.24 -42.39
CA HIS A 34 -9.14 -21.81 -42.39
C HIS A 34 -9.72 -21.67 -40.98
N ALA A 35 -10.55 -20.64 -40.79
CA ALA A 35 -11.27 -20.39 -39.55
C ALA A 35 -12.30 -21.51 -39.38
N GLY A 36 -11.88 -22.57 -38.69
CA GLY A 36 -12.71 -23.73 -38.41
C GLY A 36 -12.02 -25.03 -38.78
N LYS A 37 -11.08 -25.47 -37.94
CA LYS A 37 -10.92 -26.88 -37.52
C LYS A 37 -9.96 -26.92 -36.31
N GLY A 38 -10.52 -26.66 -35.12
CA GLY A 38 -9.89 -26.99 -33.83
C GLY A 38 -8.77 -26.07 -33.33
N ARG A 39 -8.39 -26.30 -32.06
CA ARG A 39 -7.24 -25.65 -31.42
C ARG A 39 -5.94 -26.16 -32.03
N LYS A 40 -4.89 -25.32 -32.04
CA LYS A 40 -3.54 -25.71 -32.48
C LYS A 40 -3.07 -26.95 -31.69
N PRO A 41 -2.37 -27.91 -32.33
CA PRO A 41 -1.80 -29.05 -31.61
C PRO A 41 -0.82 -28.55 -30.54
N GLY A 42 -0.95 -29.05 -29.32
CA GLY A 42 -0.06 -28.69 -28.22
C GLY A 42 1.37 -29.18 -28.48
N SER A 43 2.35 -28.32 -28.25
CA SER A 43 3.77 -28.71 -28.30
C SER A 43 4.11 -29.56 -27.08
N ARG A 44 4.44 -30.84 -27.28
CA ARG A 44 4.91 -31.74 -26.20
C ARG A 44 6.42 -31.71 -26.00
N PHE A 45 7.16 -31.10 -26.94
CA PHE A 45 8.61 -31.17 -27.00
C PHE A 45 9.32 -29.90 -26.52
N ASN A 46 8.60 -28.77 -26.41
CA ASN A 46 9.11 -27.59 -25.70
C ASN A 46 8.41 -27.49 -24.36
N VAL A 47 8.98 -28.14 -23.34
CA VAL A 47 8.78 -27.71 -21.96
C VAL A 47 9.47 -26.36 -21.85
N ALA A 48 8.72 -25.27 -21.97
CA ALA A 48 9.24 -23.96 -21.62
C ALA A 48 9.74 -24.04 -20.17
N PRO A 49 10.98 -23.63 -19.86
CA PRO A 49 11.41 -23.58 -18.48
C PRO A 49 10.42 -22.67 -17.74
N ALA A 50 9.89 -23.17 -16.62
CA ALA A 50 8.99 -22.39 -15.78
C ALA A 50 9.68 -21.07 -15.44
N SER A 51 9.28 -20.00 -16.12
CA SER A 51 9.65 -18.66 -15.69
C SER A 51 9.05 -18.51 -14.30
N LYS A 52 9.90 -18.21 -13.33
CA LYS A 52 9.50 -17.77 -11.99
C LYS A 52 8.83 -16.41 -12.16
N ALA A 53 7.61 -16.40 -12.71
CA ALA A 53 6.78 -15.22 -12.77
C ALA A 53 6.19 -15.04 -11.37
N GLN A 54 6.54 -13.89 -10.79
CA GLN A 54 6.02 -13.31 -9.57
C GLN A 54 4.57 -13.73 -9.30
N ALA A 55 4.38 -14.20 -8.07
CA ALA A 55 3.08 -14.40 -7.45
C ALA A 55 2.35 -13.06 -7.34
N THR A 56 1.68 -12.64 -8.39
CA THR A 56 0.55 -11.70 -8.33
C THR A 56 -0.25 -11.83 -9.62
N ALA A 57 -1.57 -12.02 -9.47
CA ALA A 57 -2.58 -11.94 -10.53
C ALA A 57 -2.73 -13.11 -11.52
N GLN A 58 -2.39 -14.36 -11.16
CA GLN A 58 -3.00 -15.51 -11.84
C GLN A 58 -4.41 -15.73 -11.30
N ALA A 59 -5.36 -15.04 -11.93
CA ALA A 59 -6.78 -15.23 -11.72
C ALA A 59 -7.15 -16.71 -11.89
N ASN A 60 -7.41 -17.36 -10.75
CA ASN A 60 -8.46 -18.37 -10.54
C ASN A 60 -8.82 -19.27 -11.73
N VAL A 61 -7.87 -20.04 -12.25
CA VAL A 61 -8.23 -21.32 -12.89
C VAL A 61 -8.36 -22.34 -11.76
N HIS A 62 -9.48 -22.29 -11.05
CA HIS A 62 -9.81 -23.28 -10.03
C HIS A 62 -10.14 -24.59 -10.74
N ASP A 63 -9.26 -25.59 -10.66
CA ASP A 63 -9.57 -26.93 -11.16
C ASP A 63 -10.80 -27.44 -10.37
N PRO A 64 -11.90 -27.82 -11.04
CA PRO A 64 -13.09 -28.35 -10.35
C PRO A 64 -12.81 -29.63 -9.57
N ARG A 65 -11.68 -30.32 -9.82
CA ARG A 65 -11.24 -31.48 -9.06
C ARG A 65 -10.51 -31.13 -7.77
N LEU A 66 -9.92 -29.94 -7.67
CA LEU A 66 -9.35 -29.43 -6.43
C LEU A 66 -10.43 -28.63 -5.72
N GLY A 67 -10.93 -29.12 -4.59
CA GLY A 67 -11.83 -28.36 -3.72
C GLY A 67 -11.18 -27.08 -3.18
N SER A 68 -11.96 -26.28 -2.44
CA SER A 68 -11.45 -25.06 -1.81
C SER A 68 -10.32 -25.40 -0.84
N LYS A 69 -9.11 -24.90 -1.12
CA LYS A 69 -7.94 -24.99 -0.23
C LYS A 69 -7.69 -23.68 0.54
N LYS A 70 -8.70 -22.81 0.66
CA LYS A 70 -8.56 -21.58 1.46
C LYS A 70 -8.37 -21.99 2.93
N PRO A 71 -7.27 -21.59 3.59
CA PRO A 71 -7.08 -21.90 5.00
C PRO A 71 -8.19 -21.22 5.82
N ILE A 72 -8.80 -21.98 6.73
CA ILE A 72 -9.80 -21.47 7.68
C ILE A 72 -9.08 -21.32 9.01
N THR A 73 -9.15 -20.13 9.60
CA THR A 73 -8.58 -19.87 10.93
C THR A 73 -9.42 -20.58 11.98
N LEU A 74 -8.78 -21.36 12.86
CA LEU A 74 -9.45 -22.18 13.88
C LEU A 74 -9.76 -21.43 15.19
N MET A 75 -9.26 -20.20 15.33
CA MET A 75 -9.55 -19.35 16.49
C MET A 75 -10.74 -18.46 16.18
N ALA A 76 -11.67 -18.34 17.13
CA ALA A 76 -12.72 -17.33 17.08
C ALA A 76 -12.07 -15.95 16.99
N ALA A 77 -12.61 -15.07 16.14
CA ALA A 77 -12.13 -13.70 16.01
C ALA A 77 -12.55 -12.86 17.22
N ASP A 78 -12.05 -13.21 18.40
CA ASP A 78 -12.06 -12.33 19.56
C ASP A 78 -10.85 -11.39 19.44
N ALA A 79 -11.00 -10.36 18.63
CA ALA A 79 -9.98 -9.32 18.52
C ALA A 79 -10.62 -7.96 18.27
N VAL A 80 -11.48 -7.53 19.20
CA VAL A 80 -11.37 -6.14 19.62
C VAL A 80 -10.15 -6.11 20.51
N ALA A 81 -8.99 -5.86 19.92
CA ALA A 81 -7.79 -5.52 20.69
C ALA A 81 -8.19 -4.38 21.66
N PRO A 82 -7.81 -4.43 22.95
CA PRO A 82 -8.05 -3.30 23.82
C PRO A 82 -7.40 -2.09 23.15
N VAL A 83 -8.20 -1.08 22.83
CA VAL A 83 -7.69 0.21 22.39
C VAL A 83 -6.95 0.76 23.60
N VAL A 84 -5.66 0.46 23.66
CA VAL A 84 -4.75 1.15 24.57
C VAL A 84 -4.90 2.62 24.20
N PRO A 85 -5.33 3.51 25.12
CA PRO A 85 -5.42 4.92 24.78
C PRO A 85 -4.04 5.37 24.33
N SER A 86 -3.92 5.71 23.04
CA SER A 86 -2.69 6.28 22.52
C SER A 86 -2.47 7.56 23.28
N PHE A 87 -1.30 7.70 23.90
CA PHE A 87 -0.90 8.95 24.52
C PHE A 87 -0.98 10.08 23.49
N ASP A 88 -1.86 11.05 23.73
CA ASP A 88 -2.03 12.21 22.85
C ASP A 88 -0.96 13.26 23.18
N ARG A 89 0.23 13.07 22.62
CA ARG A 89 1.39 13.97 22.77
C ARG A 89 1.03 15.44 22.48
N LYS A 90 0.17 15.69 21.50
CA LYS A 90 -0.28 17.04 21.13
C LYS A 90 -1.09 17.72 22.23
N ALA A 91 -1.95 16.97 22.92
CA ALA A 91 -2.75 17.50 24.01
C ALA A 91 -1.86 17.85 25.22
N ALA A 92 -0.92 16.96 25.56
CA ALA A 92 0.06 17.21 26.62
C ALA A 92 0.93 18.45 26.34
N MET A 93 1.39 18.62 25.09
CA MET A 93 2.18 19.79 24.70
C MET A 93 1.36 21.10 24.75
N ALA A 94 0.08 21.04 24.37
CA ALA A 94 -0.81 22.20 24.46
C ALA A 94 -1.09 22.60 25.92
N GLU A 95 -1.23 21.63 26.82
CA GLU A 95 -1.40 21.88 28.25
C GLU A 95 -0.13 22.47 28.87
N LEU A 96 1.05 21.97 28.50
CA LEU A 96 2.33 22.51 28.95
C LEU A 96 2.48 23.97 28.54
N ALA A 97 2.21 24.29 27.27
CA ALA A 97 2.23 25.68 26.79
C ALA A 97 1.18 26.57 27.48
N ALA A 98 0.05 26.02 27.91
CA ALA A 98 -0.95 26.78 28.67
C ALA A 98 -0.49 27.11 30.08
N ILE A 99 0.29 26.23 30.73
CA ILE A 99 0.89 26.49 32.05
C ILE A 99 1.99 27.54 31.93
N GLU A 100 2.84 27.46 30.89
CA GLU A 100 3.90 28.45 30.64
C GLU A 100 3.36 29.87 30.42
N ASN A 101 2.19 29.99 29.77
CA ASN A 101 1.54 31.27 29.48
C ASN A 101 0.45 31.66 30.50
N ASP A 102 0.40 31.02 31.67
CA ASP A 102 -0.59 31.37 32.71
C ASP A 102 -0.18 32.67 33.43
N GLU A 103 -0.82 33.78 33.06
CA GLU A 103 -0.59 35.12 33.62
C GLU A 103 -0.66 35.12 35.16
N ARG A 104 -1.59 34.35 35.75
CA ARG A 104 -1.73 34.30 37.21
C ARG A 104 -0.53 33.61 37.85
N LEU A 105 -0.01 32.56 37.24
CA LEU A 105 1.16 31.86 37.75
C LEU A 105 2.39 32.78 37.70
N GLN A 106 2.56 33.50 36.59
CA GLN A 106 3.65 34.47 36.40
C GLN A 106 3.60 35.58 37.46
N ASP A 107 2.45 36.23 37.66
CA ASP A 107 2.27 37.27 38.68
C ASP A 107 2.62 36.79 40.10
N LEU A 108 2.31 35.53 40.43
CA LEU A 108 2.59 34.95 41.74
C LEU A 108 4.08 34.61 41.92
N LEU A 109 4.76 34.20 40.85
CA LEU A 109 6.20 33.96 40.85
C LEU A 109 6.98 35.27 40.96
N ASP A 110 6.57 36.31 40.22
CA ASP A 110 7.19 37.63 40.31
C ASP A 110 7.13 38.19 41.75
N ARG A 111 5.99 38.05 42.43
CA ARG A 111 5.86 38.45 43.84
C ARG A 111 6.75 37.63 44.78
N LEU A 112 6.91 36.34 44.50
CA LEU A 112 7.80 35.47 45.28
C LEU A 112 9.27 35.93 45.13
N ASP A 113 9.66 36.33 43.91
CA ASP A 113 10.99 36.87 43.62
C ASP A 113 11.22 38.25 44.26
N GLU A 114 10.17 39.08 44.35
CA GLU A 114 10.18 40.34 45.09
C GLU A 114 10.26 40.14 46.62
N GLY A 115 10.04 38.92 47.10
CA GLY A 115 10.11 38.54 48.51
C GLY A 115 8.81 38.74 49.29
N ASP A 116 7.69 38.89 48.59
CA ASP A 116 6.36 39.00 49.21
C ASP A 116 5.87 37.63 49.72
N GLU A 117 5.17 37.62 50.85
CA GLU A 117 4.57 36.42 51.41
C GLU A 117 3.24 36.08 50.68
N LEU A 118 3.23 34.94 49.99
CA LEU A 118 2.01 34.42 49.38
C LEU A 118 1.05 33.83 50.42
N SER A 119 -0.25 33.96 50.16
CA SER A 119 -1.25 33.27 50.97
C SER A 119 -1.15 31.75 50.77
N VAL A 120 -1.58 30.97 51.77
CA VAL A 120 -1.57 29.49 51.71
C VAL A 120 -2.27 28.94 50.47
N ALA A 121 -3.33 29.61 49.98
CA ALA A 121 -4.05 29.19 48.79
C ALA A 121 -3.26 29.47 47.50
N GLU A 122 -2.51 30.56 47.45
CA GLU A 122 -1.68 30.92 46.29
C GLU A 122 -0.41 30.06 46.23
N SER A 123 0.26 29.82 47.37
CA SER A 123 1.40 28.90 47.41
C SER A 123 1.00 27.50 46.93
N ARG A 124 -0.14 26.98 47.39
CA ARG A 124 -0.67 25.69 46.90
C ARG A 124 -0.96 25.70 45.40
N TYR A 125 -1.48 26.80 44.87
CA TYR A 125 -1.71 26.93 43.44
C TYR A 125 -0.41 26.85 42.65
N VAL A 126 0.62 27.57 43.08
CA VAL A 126 1.95 27.52 42.46
C VAL A 126 2.48 26.09 42.50
N ASP A 127 2.48 25.44 43.68
CA ASP A 127 2.94 24.05 43.85
C ASP A 127 2.19 23.06 42.95
N GLU A 128 0.86 23.19 42.83
CA GLU A 128 0.04 22.33 41.97
C GLU A 128 0.39 22.50 40.48
N ARG A 129 0.65 23.74 40.04
CA ARG A 129 1.00 24.04 38.64
C ARG A 129 2.42 23.58 38.30
N THR A 130 3.39 23.81 39.18
CA THR A 130 4.78 23.36 38.98
C THR A 130 4.86 21.84 38.96
N THR A 131 4.18 21.16 39.91
CA THR A 131 4.09 19.69 39.93
C THR A 131 3.46 19.15 38.64
N ARG A 132 2.41 19.81 38.13
CA ARG A 132 1.76 19.40 36.89
C ARG A 132 2.67 19.60 35.67
N PHE A 133 3.45 20.67 35.66
CA PHE A 133 4.44 20.96 34.62
C PHE A 133 5.53 19.87 34.57
N GLU A 134 6.10 19.49 35.72
CA GLU A 134 7.09 18.41 35.82
C GLU A 134 6.54 17.08 35.28
N GLN A 135 5.31 16.72 35.66
CA GLN A 135 4.65 15.51 35.14
C GLN A 135 4.43 15.56 33.62
N LEU A 136 4.10 16.72 33.06
CA LEU A 136 3.94 16.89 31.62
C LEU A 136 5.27 16.78 30.88
N ALA A 137 6.34 17.35 31.45
CA ALA A 137 7.69 17.24 30.91
C ALA A 137 8.16 15.78 30.87
N GLU A 138 8.02 15.03 31.98
CA GLU A 138 8.36 13.61 32.06
C GLU A 138 7.56 12.77 31.04
N LEU A 139 6.25 13.02 30.94
CA LEU A 139 5.35 12.33 29.99
C LEU A 139 5.73 12.59 28.52
N LEU A 140 6.24 13.79 28.23
CA LEU A 140 6.74 14.19 26.91
C LEU A 140 8.17 13.71 26.64
N GLY A 141 8.87 13.20 27.67
CA GLY A 141 10.28 12.81 27.61
C GLY A 141 11.23 14.00 27.51
N LEU A 142 10.83 15.16 28.03
CA LEU A 142 11.69 16.32 28.22
C LEU A 142 12.31 16.14 29.60
N ASP A 143 13.56 15.67 29.66
CA ASP A 143 14.26 15.56 30.93
C ASP A 143 14.68 16.97 31.36
N LEU A 144 14.01 17.49 32.39
CA LEU A 144 14.29 18.81 32.96
C LEU A 144 15.68 18.89 33.60
N ASN A 145 16.38 17.76 33.76
CA ASN A 145 17.72 17.69 34.34
C ASN A 145 18.84 17.47 33.31
N ASP A 146 18.52 17.29 32.02
CA ASP A 146 19.49 16.95 30.96
C ASP A 146 19.90 18.20 30.12
N ASP A 147 19.40 19.39 30.46
CA ASP A 147 19.76 20.67 29.81
C ASP A 147 21.14 21.23 30.24
N GLU A 148 22.02 20.40 30.84
CA GLU A 148 23.42 20.76 31.17
C GLU A 148 24.46 20.25 30.16
N ASP A 149 24.09 19.52 29.09
CA ASP A 149 25.05 18.86 28.17
C ASP A 149 24.74 19.06 26.66
N ASP A 150 24.43 20.28 26.20
CA ASP A 150 24.42 20.61 24.75
C ASP A 150 25.11 21.96 24.44
N ASP A 151 26.30 22.15 25.04
CA ASP A 151 27.34 23.07 24.54
C ASP A 151 28.09 22.39 23.37
N ASP A 152 27.63 22.59 22.13
CA ASP A 152 28.45 22.47 20.89
C ASP A 152 27.98 23.45 19.79
#